data_AF-A0A1I8GCG8-F1
#
_entry.id   AF-A0A1I8GCG8-F1
#
_cell.length_a   1.000
_cell.length_b   1.000
_cell.length_c   1.000
_cell.angle_alpha   90.00
_cell.angle_beta   90.00
_cell.angle_gamma   90.00
#
_symmetry.space_group_name_H-M   'P 1'
#
loop_
_entity.id
_entity.type
_entity.pdbx_description
1 polymer ?
#
loop_
_entity_poly.entity_id
_entity_poly.type
_entity_poly.pdbx_seq_one_letter_code
_entity_poly.pdbx_strand_id
1 'polypeptide(L)'
;MCSISQSVSEQIFDHPVVICGSYRGQERAAETVWFGSSPEDVPALPLAALDSSVFAACTGPDDGLADASLAIYDRKPSLAGNGLQSTKVPGSIATDAEFWRQTSRKAFGSATSLYDTSPVTKRVSGDPIADCFGLVARGNSAVLAVADGVNWGEKSRLAARAAVRAGLMHANSYAALPDALPDTRKSLSVLLESFTAAHSAILRAQGGLTTLCIAAALPLARPPQFAVCCVNLGDTFAYVWSKSRGLRELTVGSHDV
;
A
#
# COMPACT_ATOMS: atom_id res chain seq x y z
N MET A 1 8.77 -49.86 -16.23
CA MET A 1 7.52 -49.67 -15.47
C MET A 1 7.90 -48.85 -14.23
N CYS A 2 7.37 -47.68 -13.94
CA CYS A 2 6.13 -47.03 -14.34
C CYS A 2 6.39 -45.52 -14.44
N SER A 3 6.04 -44.91 -15.57
CA SER A 3 5.88 -43.47 -15.70
C SER A 3 4.55 -43.07 -15.07
N ILE A 4 4.48 -41.94 -14.34
CA ILE A 4 3.35 -41.01 -14.48
C ILE A 4 3.89 -39.58 -14.34
N SER A 5 3.71 -38.83 -15.42
CA SER A 5 3.77 -37.38 -15.52
C SER A 5 2.69 -36.71 -14.67
N GLN A 6 2.95 -35.50 -14.19
CA GLN A 6 1.99 -34.40 -14.38
C GLN A 6 2.71 -33.06 -14.24
N SER A 7 2.98 -32.46 -15.40
CA SER A 7 3.28 -31.05 -15.56
C SER A 7 2.08 -30.24 -15.07
N VAL A 8 2.23 -29.53 -13.96
CA VAL A 8 1.25 -28.53 -13.54
C VAL A 8 1.43 -27.32 -14.45
N SER A 9 0.43 -27.06 -15.29
CA SER A 9 0.41 -25.95 -16.23
C SER A 9 0.53 -24.62 -15.48
N GLU A 10 1.54 -23.82 -15.83
CA GLU A 10 1.62 -22.40 -15.48
C GLU A 10 0.51 -21.63 -16.22
N GLN A 11 -0.65 -21.45 -15.58
CA GLN A 11 -1.60 -20.43 -15.99
C GLN A 11 -1.26 -19.13 -15.27
N ILE A 12 -0.28 -18.41 -15.82
CA ILE A 12 -0.07 -17.00 -15.55
C ILE A 12 -1.11 -16.26 -16.40
N PHE A 13 -2.07 -15.61 -15.75
CA PHE A 13 -3.11 -14.84 -16.42
C PHE A 13 -2.49 -13.66 -17.18
N ASP A 14 -2.34 -13.81 -18.50
CA ASP A 14 -2.00 -12.74 -19.43
C ASP A 14 -3.26 -11.89 -19.67
N HIS A 15 -3.32 -10.70 -19.08
CA HIS A 15 -4.39 -9.74 -19.34
C HIS A 15 -3.80 -8.44 -19.90
N PRO A 16 -4.07 -8.11 -21.18
CA PRO A 16 -3.57 -6.88 -21.77
C PRO A 16 -4.31 -5.66 -21.20
N VAL A 17 -3.54 -4.69 -20.71
CA VAL A 17 -4.04 -3.35 -20.38
C VAL A 17 -4.20 -2.59 -21.70
N VAL A 18 -5.42 -2.20 -22.09
CA VAL A 18 -5.70 -1.31 -23.22
C VAL A 18 -6.93 -0.46 -22.88
N ILE A 19 -6.83 0.88 -22.97
CA ILE A 19 -7.98 1.79 -22.85
C ILE A 19 -7.91 2.92 -23.88
N CYS A 20 -9.06 3.19 -24.50
CA CYS A 20 -9.35 4.25 -25.46
C CYS A 20 -9.64 5.61 -24.78
N GLY A 21 -9.18 6.69 -25.43
CA GLY A 21 -10.06 7.73 -25.98
C GLY A 21 -10.52 8.88 -25.09
N SER A 22 -9.80 10.01 -25.21
CA SER A 22 -10.19 11.40 -24.93
C SER A 22 -10.50 11.79 -23.48
N TYR A 23 -9.46 12.23 -22.76
CA TYR A 23 -9.58 12.93 -21.47
C TYR A 23 -8.58 14.10 -21.37
N ARG A 24 -8.87 15.08 -20.50
CA ARG A 24 -8.15 16.37 -20.37
C ARG A 24 -6.88 16.33 -19.50
N GLY A 25 -6.44 15.16 -19.03
CA GLY A 25 -5.17 14.99 -18.32
C GLY A 25 -3.98 14.99 -19.30
N GLN A 26 -2.76 15.20 -18.80
CA GLN A 26 -1.57 14.98 -19.62
C GLN A 26 -1.41 13.48 -19.87
N GLU A 27 -1.75 13.03 -21.07
CA GLU A 27 -1.53 11.65 -21.51
C GLU A 27 -0.14 11.55 -22.15
N ARG A 28 0.76 10.75 -21.58
CA ARG A 28 1.93 10.29 -22.34
C ARG A 28 1.46 9.15 -23.24
N ALA A 29 1.32 9.43 -24.54
CA ALA A 29 0.75 8.55 -25.58
C ALA A 29 1.36 7.13 -25.72
N ALA A 30 2.36 6.75 -24.93
CA ALA A 30 2.94 5.41 -24.87
C ALA A 30 2.55 4.59 -23.62
N GLU A 31 2.08 5.25 -22.55
CA GLU A 31 1.96 4.66 -21.21
C GLU A 31 0.63 5.07 -20.60
N THR A 32 -0.31 4.13 -20.43
CA THR A 32 -1.63 4.36 -19.83
C THR A 32 -1.52 4.72 -18.33
N VAL A 33 -0.98 5.90 -18.02
CA VAL A 33 -0.80 6.47 -16.68
C VAL A 33 -1.42 7.88 -16.71
N TRP A 34 -2.38 8.11 -15.82
CA TRP A 34 -2.99 9.43 -15.61
C TRP A 34 -2.55 9.95 -14.25
N PHE A 35 -2.22 11.24 -14.17
CA PHE A 35 -1.77 11.88 -12.94
C PHE A 35 -2.36 13.28 -12.79
N GLY A 36 -2.37 13.78 -11.57
CA GLY A 36 -2.86 15.10 -11.20
C GLY A 36 -2.81 15.30 -9.69
N SER A 37 -3.20 16.49 -9.23
CA SER A 37 -3.14 16.87 -7.80
C SER A 37 -4.44 16.57 -7.06
N SER A 38 -5.51 16.25 -7.80
CA SER A 38 -6.83 15.91 -7.28
C SER A 38 -7.42 14.69 -8.00
N PRO A 39 -8.32 13.91 -7.38
CA PRO A 39 -9.00 12.78 -8.04
C PRO A 39 -9.74 13.19 -9.32
N GLU A 40 -10.20 14.44 -9.40
CA GLU A 40 -10.91 15.02 -10.54
C GLU A 40 -10.03 15.16 -11.77
N ASP A 41 -8.70 15.24 -11.59
CA ASP A 41 -7.73 15.38 -12.68
C ASP A 41 -7.51 14.07 -13.45
N VAL A 42 -8.08 12.95 -13.00
CA VAL A 42 -7.97 11.65 -13.67
C VAL A 42 -9.36 11.09 -14.09
N PRO A 43 -9.42 10.11 -15.01
CA PRO A 43 -10.66 9.47 -15.40
C PRO A 43 -11.34 8.74 -14.23
N ALA A 44 -12.68 8.81 -14.17
CA ALA A 44 -13.51 7.97 -13.31
C ALA A 44 -13.84 6.66 -14.02
N LEU A 45 -12.98 5.64 -13.83
CA LEU A 45 -13.20 4.32 -14.39
C LEU A 45 -14.00 3.46 -13.39
N PRO A 46 -15.14 2.88 -13.79
CA PRO A 46 -15.93 2.03 -12.90
C PRO A 46 -15.14 0.79 -12.44
N LEU A 47 -15.25 0.47 -11.16
CA LEU A 47 -14.62 -0.69 -10.53
C LEU A 47 -15.61 -1.85 -10.38
N ALA A 48 -15.10 -3.08 -10.37
CA ALA A 48 -15.88 -4.26 -10.06
C ALA A 48 -15.98 -4.46 -8.55
N ALA A 49 -16.94 -5.28 -8.10
CA ALA A 49 -17.06 -5.64 -6.69
C ALA A 49 -15.79 -6.32 -6.17
N LEU A 50 -15.39 -5.95 -4.95
CA LEU A 50 -14.17 -6.44 -4.32
C LEU A 50 -14.41 -7.77 -3.59
N ASP A 51 -13.46 -8.70 -3.73
CA ASP A 51 -13.39 -9.88 -2.89
C ASP A 51 -13.02 -9.44 -1.46
N SER A 52 -13.57 -10.13 -0.46
CA SER A 52 -13.26 -9.90 0.96
C SER A 52 -12.14 -10.81 1.48
N SER A 53 -11.87 -11.92 0.80
CA SER A 53 -10.92 -12.95 1.21
C SER A 53 -9.48 -12.47 1.05
N VAL A 54 -8.78 -12.33 2.18
CA VAL A 54 -7.34 -12.01 2.21
C VAL A 54 -6.55 -13.30 2.03
N PHE A 55 -5.65 -13.32 1.02
CA PHE A 55 -4.74 -14.45 0.81
C PHE A 55 -3.30 -14.13 1.21
N ALA A 56 -2.95 -12.85 1.35
CA ALA A 56 -1.65 -12.41 1.83
C ALA A 56 -1.76 -11.08 2.57
N ALA A 57 -1.06 -10.96 3.68
CA ALA A 57 -0.84 -9.74 4.41
C ALA A 57 0.55 -9.80 5.04
N CYS A 58 1.41 -8.85 4.67
CA CYS A 58 2.79 -8.82 5.11
C CYS A 58 3.27 -7.40 5.40
N THR A 59 4.21 -7.29 6.32
CA THR A 59 4.88 -6.04 6.66
C THR A 59 6.34 -6.28 6.98
N GLY A 60 7.15 -5.22 6.94
CA GLY A 60 8.50 -5.22 7.44
C GLY A 60 9.09 -3.81 7.42
N PRO A 61 10.39 -3.70 7.75
CA PRO A 61 11.26 -4.77 8.26
C PRO A 61 10.85 -5.25 9.66
N ASP A 62 11.36 -6.41 10.07
CA ASP A 62 11.08 -7.07 11.36
C ASP A 62 9.57 -7.20 11.64
N ASP A 63 9.11 -6.75 12.81
CA ASP A 63 7.70 -6.74 13.16
C ASP A 63 6.90 -5.66 12.39
N GLY A 64 7.53 -4.73 11.69
CA GLY A 64 6.87 -3.71 10.87
C GLY A 64 5.66 -3.05 11.56
N LEU A 65 4.46 -3.25 11.00
CA LEU A 65 3.18 -2.74 11.55
C LEU A 65 2.66 -3.50 12.78
N ALA A 66 3.20 -4.69 13.06
CA ALA A 66 2.90 -5.49 14.26
C ALA A 66 3.76 -5.10 15.47
N ASP A 67 4.64 -4.11 15.33
CA ASP A 67 5.46 -3.57 16.41
C ASP A 67 4.60 -3.06 17.57
N ALA A 68 4.86 -3.58 18.77
CA ALA A 68 4.13 -3.24 19.99
C ALA A 68 4.25 -1.75 20.39
N SER A 69 5.32 -1.06 19.98
CA SER A 69 5.46 0.38 20.20
C SER A 69 4.35 1.19 19.52
N LEU A 70 3.81 0.69 18.40
CA LEU A 70 2.69 1.31 17.70
C LEU A 70 1.36 1.14 18.46
N ALA A 71 1.21 0.08 19.25
CA ALA A 71 -0.01 -0.20 20.01
C ALA A 71 -0.26 0.83 21.13
N ILE A 72 0.79 1.51 21.61
CA ILE A 72 0.68 2.60 22.60
C ILE A 72 -0.16 3.75 22.02
N TYR A 73 -0.06 4.00 20.72
CA TYR A 73 -0.71 5.11 20.03
C TYR A 73 -2.12 4.78 19.50
N ASP A 74 -2.50 3.50 19.49
CA ASP A 74 -3.86 3.05 19.19
C ASP A 74 -4.85 3.24 20.33
N ARG A 75 -4.37 3.47 21.56
CA ARG A 75 -5.23 3.86 22.65
C ARG A 75 -5.84 5.21 22.31
N LYS A 76 -7.12 5.21 21.91
CA LYS A 76 -7.92 6.43 21.81
C LYS A 76 -7.68 7.25 23.09
N PRO A 77 -7.39 8.55 23.02
CA PRO A 77 -7.49 9.39 24.21
C PRO A 77 -8.91 9.19 24.75
N SER A 78 -9.02 8.86 26.03
CA SER A 78 -10.28 8.63 26.71
C SER A 78 -11.13 9.89 26.63
N LEU A 79 -11.99 9.97 25.61
CA LEU A 79 -13.19 10.79 25.68
C LEU A 79 -14.09 10.10 26.70
N ALA A 80 -14.04 10.61 27.93
CA ALA A 80 -15.04 10.33 28.94
C ALA A 80 -16.41 10.69 28.35
N GLY A 81 -17.26 9.69 28.11
CA GLY A 81 -18.63 9.92 27.65
C GLY A 81 -19.14 8.82 26.73
N ASN A 82 -19.89 7.90 27.34
CA ASN A 82 -20.85 6.98 26.74
C ASN A 82 -20.28 5.84 25.88
N GLY A 83 -20.42 4.63 26.43
CA GLY A 83 -20.00 3.38 25.84
C GLY A 83 -20.59 3.15 24.45
N LEU A 84 -19.76 3.36 23.43
CA LEU A 84 -19.84 2.58 22.21
C LEU A 84 -18.92 1.38 22.38
N GLN A 85 -19.54 0.21 22.55
CA GLN A 85 -18.85 -1.07 22.42
C GLN A 85 -18.07 -1.07 21.11
N SER A 86 -16.85 -1.61 21.16
CA SER A 86 -15.99 -1.86 20.00
C SER A 86 -16.73 -2.76 19.01
N THR A 87 -17.52 -2.18 18.12
CA THR A 87 -18.08 -2.88 16.97
C THR A 87 -16.89 -3.28 16.09
N LYS A 88 -16.68 -4.59 15.92
CA LYS A 88 -15.71 -5.12 14.96
C LYS A 88 -16.07 -4.54 13.60
N VAL A 89 -15.33 -3.54 13.14
CA VAL A 89 -15.47 -3.00 11.79
C VAL A 89 -15.11 -4.14 10.83
N PRO A 90 -15.95 -4.48 9.84
CA PRO A 90 -15.55 -5.41 8.78
C PRO A 90 -14.26 -4.89 8.14
N GLY A 91 -13.19 -5.69 8.13
CA GLY A 91 -11.87 -5.22 7.72
C GLY A 91 -11.00 -4.62 8.83
N SER A 92 -11.35 -4.81 10.11
CA SER A 92 -10.38 -4.62 11.20
C SER A 92 -9.24 -5.60 10.98
N ILE A 93 -8.18 -5.13 10.33
CA ILE A 93 -6.92 -5.83 10.38
C ILE A 93 -6.54 -5.84 11.84
N ALA A 94 -6.46 -7.04 12.35
CA ALA A 94 -6.19 -7.26 13.75
C ALA A 94 -4.86 -6.58 14.09
N THR A 95 -4.77 -6.06 15.30
CA THR A 95 -3.50 -5.88 16.01
C THR A 95 -2.75 -7.21 16.21
N ASP A 96 -3.23 -8.29 15.61
CA ASP A 96 -2.68 -9.62 15.65
C ASP A 96 -1.51 -9.70 14.69
N ALA A 97 -0.33 -9.92 15.25
CA ALA A 97 0.89 -10.11 14.51
C ALA A 97 0.81 -11.33 13.56
N GLU A 98 -0.07 -12.31 13.82
CA GLU A 98 -0.28 -13.46 12.95
C GLU A 98 -0.92 -13.08 11.61
N PHE A 99 -1.82 -12.09 11.61
CA PHE A 99 -2.41 -11.56 10.37
C PHE A 99 -1.32 -11.06 9.42
N TRP A 100 -0.33 -10.36 9.95
CA TRP A 100 0.76 -9.72 9.20
C TRP A 100 1.88 -10.66 8.75
N ARG A 101 1.78 -11.97 9.04
CA ARG A 101 2.77 -12.97 8.63
C ARG A 101 2.30 -13.87 7.48
N GLN A 102 1.20 -13.51 6.83
CA GLN A 102 0.63 -14.26 5.72
C GLN A 102 1.31 -13.86 4.40
N THR A 103 2.31 -14.63 3.97
CA THR A 103 3.04 -14.37 2.71
C THR A 103 2.57 -15.27 1.58
N SER A 104 2.72 -14.81 0.34
CA SER A 104 2.41 -15.58 -0.87
C SER A 104 3.42 -15.29 -1.97
N ARG A 105 3.63 -16.25 -2.89
CA ARG A 105 4.47 -16.03 -4.09
C ARG A 105 3.91 -14.92 -5.00
N LYS A 106 2.62 -14.60 -4.85
CA LYS A 106 1.93 -13.55 -5.63
C LYS A 106 2.01 -12.17 -4.96
N ALA A 107 2.32 -12.09 -3.67
CA ALA A 107 2.34 -10.84 -2.93
C ALA A 107 3.27 -10.95 -1.71
N PHE A 108 4.36 -10.18 -1.73
CA PHE A 108 5.39 -10.15 -0.71
C PHE A 108 6.10 -8.78 -0.72
N GLY A 109 6.90 -8.51 0.32
CA GLY A 109 7.75 -7.33 0.40
C GLY A 109 9.02 -7.61 1.19
N SER A 110 10.01 -6.74 1.03
CA SER A 110 11.29 -6.81 1.74
C SER A 110 11.82 -5.40 1.96
N ALA A 111 12.53 -5.20 3.07
CA ALA A 111 13.26 -3.99 3.39
C ALA A 111 14.68 -4.39 3.83
N THR A 112 15.68 -3.68 3.33
CA THR A 112 17.11 -3.97 3.61
C THR A 112 17.87 -2.66 3.64
N SER A 113 18.68 -2.48 4.67
CA SER A 113 19.57 -1.32 4.78
C SER A 113 20.69 -1.40 3.75
N LEU A 114 20.95 -0.29 3.06
CA LEU A 114 22.12 -0.11 2.21
C LEU A 114 23.28 0.58 2.94
N TYR A 115 23.09 0.96 4.21
CA TYR A 115 24.12 1.61 5.00
C TYR A 115 25.25 0.66 5.39
N ASP A 116 26.47 1.20 5.44
CA ASP A 116 27.66 0.43 5.81
C ASP A 116 27.65 0.00 7.28
N THR A 117 28.25 -1.16 7.52
CA THR A 117 28.58 -1.63 8.86
C THR A 117 29.99 -1.17 9.24
N SER A 118 30.12 -0.47 10.36
CA SER A 118 31.42 -0.04 10.86
C SER A 118 32.35 -1.25 11.06
N PRO A 119 33.54 -1.27 10.44
CA PRO A 119 34.45 -2.41 10.54
C PRO A 119 35.01 -2.59 11.96
N VAL A 120 35.06 -1.51 12.75
CA VAL A 120 35.61 -1.47 14.12
C VAL A 120 34.52 -1.78 15.16
N THR A 121 33.40 -1.06 15.13
CA THR A 121 32.37 -1.20 16.18
C THR A 121 31.33 -2.27 15.86
N LYS A 122 31.33 -2.80 14.62
CA LYS A 122 30.30 -3.71 14.07
C LYS A 122 28.87 -3.16 14.11
N ARG A 123 28.71 -1.85 14.37
CA ARG A 123 27.41 -1.18 14.31
C ARG A 123 27.06 -0.83 12.88
N VAL A 124 25.83 -1.08 12.49
CA VAL A 124 25.28 -0.67 11.19
C VAL A 124 24.97 0.82 11.27
N SER A 125 25.47 1.60 10.31
CA SER A 125 25.05 2.99 10.17
C SER A 125 23.58 3.03 9.78
N GLY A 126 22.85 4.05 10.19
CA GLY A 126 21.42 4.13 9.85
C GLY A 126 20.52 3.14 10.62
N ASP A 127 21.02 2.48 11.66
CA ASP A 127 20.20 1.65 12.55
C ASP A 127 19.34 2.52 13.50
N PRO A 128 18.08 2.15 13.79
CA PRO A 128 17.31 1.09 13.12
C PRO A 128 16.83 1.49 11.71
N ILE A 129 16.53 0.48 10.87
CA ILE A 129 15.99 0.68 9.52
C ILE A 129 14.73 1.57 9.62
N ALA A 130 14.80 2.73 8.98
CA ALA A 130 13.76 3.74 9.05
C ALA A 130 12.62 3.48 8.06
N ASP A 131 12.88 2.72 6.99
CA ASP A 131 11.93 2.31 5.98
C ASP A 131 10.86 1.36 6.57
N CYS A 132 9.66 1.41 6.00
CA CYS A 132 8.59 0.49 6.34
C CYS A 132 7.74 0.17 5.12
N PHE A 133 7.25 -1.06 5.03
CA PHE A 133 6.22 -1.44 4.07
C PHE A 133 5.09 -2.22 4.73
N GLY A 134 3.94 -2.20 4.07
CA GLY A 134 2.80 -3.04 4.39
C GLY A 134 1.99 -3.38 3.14
N LEU A 135 1.46 -4.58 3.09
CA LEU A 135 0.64 -5.05 1.97
C LEU A 135 -0.51 -5.91 2.50
N VAL A 136 -1.67 -5.78 1.87
CA VAL A 136 -2.83 -6.66 2.04
C VAL A 136 -3.38 -6.99 0.66
N ALA A 137 -3.39 -8.27 0.30
CA ALA A 137 -3.85 -8.77 -0.99
C ALA A 137 -5.03 -9.74 -0.83
N ARG A 138 -6.01 -9.57 -1.72
CA ARG A 138 -7.27 -10.33 -1.82
C ARG A 138 -7.41 -10.93 -3.21
N GLY A 139 -8.41 -11.80 -3.39
CA GLY A 139 -8.61 -12.53 -4.64
C GLY A 139 -8.56 -11.68 -5.92
N ASN A 140 -9.07 -10.44 -5.86
CA ASN A 140 -9.10 -9.52 -7.00
C ASN A 140 -8.63 -8.09 -6.67
N SER A 141 -7.97 -7.85 -5.53
CA SER A 141 -7.50 -6.51 -5.18
C SER A 141 -6.29 -6.56 -4.25
N ALA A 142 -5.52 -5.49 -4.19
CA ALA A 142 -4.45 -5.34 -3.20
C ALA A 142 -4.27 -3.88 -2.80
N VAL A 143 -3.90 -3.64 -1.55
CA VAL A 143 -3.44 -2.34 -1.06
C VAL A 143 -2.01 -2.49 -0.55
N LEU A 144 -1.15 -1.58 -0.98
CA LEU A 144 0.29 -1.58 -0.68
C LEU A 144 0.67 -0.19 -0.19
N ALA A 145 1.57 -0.11 0.79
CA ALA A 145 2.13 1.13 1.27
C ALA A 145 3.62 0.96 1.58
N VAL A 146 4.40 1.97 1.23
CA VAL A 146 5.84 2.08 1.54
C VAL A 146 6.11 3.49 2.07
N ALA A 147 6.98 3.59 3.05
CA ALA A 147 7.46 4.85 3.59
C ALA A 147 8.96 4.75 3.87
N ASP A 148 9.67 5.84 3.60
CA ASP A 148 11.08 6.05 3.89
C ASP A 148 11.20 7.13 4.98
N GLY A 149 11.69 6.73 6.14
CA GLY A 149 11.90 7.63 7.26
C GLY A 149 13.14 8.50 7.03
N VAL A 150 12.95 9.82 6.98
CA VAL A 150 14.01 10.78 6.63
C VAL A 150 15.18 10.70 7.62
N ASN A 151 16.41 10.69 7.10
CA ASN A 151 17.65 10.42 7.83
C ASN A 151 17.74 8.96 8.30
N TRP A 152 17.71 8.74 9.61
CA TRP A 152 17.74 7.43 10.26
C TRP A 152 17.43 7.61 11.75
N GLY A 153 17.26 6.49 12.46
CA GLY A 153 17.04 6.50 13.89
C GLY A 153 15.57 6.29 14.28
N GLU A 154 15.33 6.22 15.58
CA GLU A 154 14.07 5.77 16.14
C GLU A 154 12.87 6.64 15.74
N LYS A 155 13.05 7.97 15.69
CA LYS A 155 11.97 8.89 15.30
C LYS A 155 11.56 8.71 13.85
N SER A 156 12.52 8.51 12.95
CA SER A 156 12.27 8.33 11.52
C SER A 156 11.60 6.97 11.26
N ARG A 157 12.11 5.91 11.87
CA ARG A 157 11.47 4.58 11.88
C ARG A 157 10.03 4.63 12.38
N LEU A 158 9.80 5.32 13.49
CA LEU A 158 8.48 5.42 14.10
C LEU A 158 7.51 6.21 13.20
N ALA A 159 7.98 7.27 12.54
CA ALA A 159 7.18 8.01 11.58
C ALA A 159 6.75 7.13 10.40
N ALA A 160 7.69 6.43 9.75
CA ALA A 160 7.40 5.55 8.62
C ALA A 160 6.42 4.43 9.00
N ARG A 161 6.66 3.74 10.12
CA ARG A 161 5.77 2.67 10.62
C ARG A 161 4.38 3.20 10.96
N ALA A 162 4.28 4.35 11.63
CA ALA A 162 2.99 4.96 11.95
C ALA A 162 2.22 5.40 10.68
N ALA A 163 2.93 5.95 9.70
CA ALA A 163 2.37 6.39 8.42
C ALA A 163 1.80 5.23 7.61
N VAL A 164 2.62 4.20 7.37
CA VAL A 164 2.23 2.99 6.64
C VAL A 164 1.07 2.32 7.37
N ARG A 165 1.14 2.19 8.70
CA ARG A 165 0.08 1.55 9.49
C ARG A 165 -1.25 2.24 9.29
N ALA A 166 -1.34 3.51 9.67
CA ALA A 166 -2.63 4.21 9.65
C ALA A 166 -3.15 4.42 8.22
N GLY A 167 -2.27 4.73 7.26
CA GLY A 167 -2.66 4.89 5.87
C GLY A 167 -3.17 3.58 5.24
N LEU A 168 -2.41 2.49 5.39
CA LEU A 168 -2.81 1.18 4.88
C LEU A 168 -4.10 0.68 5.54
N MET A 169 -4.27 0.88 6.85
CA MET A 169 -5.50 0.51 7.56
C MET A 169 -6.72 1.28 7.05
N HIS A 170 -6.58 2.59 6.83
CA HIS A 170 -7.65 3.43 6.30
C HIS A 170 -8.09 2.91 4.92
N ALA A 171 -7.16 2.80 3.97
CA ALA A 171 -7.44 2.31 2.63
C ALA A 171 -7.99 0.86 2.64
N ASN A 172 -7.43 -0.03 3.45
CA ASN A 172 -7.87 -1.40 3.55
C ASN A 172 -9.30 -1.54 4.08
N SER A 173 -9.75 -0.66 4.98
CA SER A 173 -11.10 -0.71 5.52
C SER A 173 -12.17 -0.54 4.43
N TYR A 174 -11.88 0.26 3.39
CA TYR A 174 -12.72 0.38 2.20
C TYR A 174 -12.56 -0.83 1.27
N ALA A 175 -11.33 -1.30 1.05
CA ALA A 175 -11.08 -2.47 0.19
C ALA A 175 -11.67 -3.79 0.75
N ALA A 176 -12.02 -3.83 2.05
CA ALA A 176 -12.69 -4.96 2.70
C ALA A 176 -14.21 -5.00 2.43
N LEU A 177 -14.77 -3.94 1.87
CA LEU A 177 -16.21 -3.80 1.62
C LEU A 177 -16.48 -3.92 0.10
N PRO A 178 -17.32 -4.87 -0.35
CA PRO A 178 -17.49 -5.17 -1.78
C PRO A 178 -17.80 -3.97 -2.67
N ASP A 179 -18.63 -3.02 -2.19
CA ASP A 179 -19.16 -1.90 -2.99
C ASP A 179 -18.66 -0.52 -2.53
N ALA A 180 -17.65 -0.46 -1.65
CA ALA A 180 -17.22 0.81 -1.07
C ALA A 180 -16.37 1.69 -2.03
N LEU A 181 -15.84 1.09 -3.11
CA LEU A 181 -15.04 1.75 -4.13
C LEU A 181 -15.73 1.62 -5.49
N PRO A 182 -16.65 2.53 -5.85
CA PRO A 182 -17.41 2.45 -7.11
C PRO A 182 -16.56 2.78 -8.36
N ASP A 183 -15.54 3.63 -8.21
CA ASP A 183 -14.69 4.07 -9.30
C ASP A 183 -13.28 4.46 -8.81
N THR A 184 -12.38 4.69 -9.77
CA THR A 184 -10.99 5.11 -9.52
C THR A 184 -10.86 6.46 -8.81
N ARG A 185 -11.81 7.40 -8.97
CA ARG A 185 -11.75 8.68 -8.26
C ARG A 185 -12.05 8.51 -6.80
N LYS A 186 -13.09 7.74 -6.45
CA LYS A 186 -13.36 7.42 -5.04
C LYS A 186 -12.20 6.66 -4.40
N SER A 187 -11.56 5.76 -5.14
CA SER A 187 -10.31 5.12 -4.67
C SER A 187 -9.23 6.16 -4.35
N LEU A 188 -8.95 7.09 -5.26
CA LEU A 188 -7.96 8.15 -5.02
C LEU A 188 -8.34 9.07 -3.85
N SER A 189 -9.63 9.42 -3.68
CA SER A 189 -10.09 10.17 -2.50
C SER A 189 -9.79 9.41 -1.20
N VAL A 190 -10.06 8.10 -1.16
CA VAL A 190 -9.76 7.26 0.01
C VAL A 190 -8.24 7.17 0.26
N LEU A 191 -7.43 7.07 -0.80
CA LEU A 191 -5.97 7.10 -0.67
C LEU A 191 -5.48 8.45 -0.15
N LEU A 192 -6.04 9.58 -0.59
CA LEU A 192 -5.75 10.91 -0.03
C LEU A 192 -6.17 11.03 1.44
N GLU A 193 -7.36 10.57 1.81
CA GLU A 193 -7.79 10.50 3.22
C GLU A 193 -6.83 9.66 4.08
N SER A 194 -6.19 8.65 3.49
CA SER A 194 -5.19 7.82 4.17
C SER A 194 -3.94 8.62 4.60
N PHE A 195 -3.60 9.71 3.90
CA PHE A 195 -2.52 10.62 4.33
C PHE A 195 -2.90 11.42 5.57
N THR A 196 -4.17 11.80 5.72
CA THR A 196 -4.66 12.46 6.94
C THR A 196 -4.58 11.50 8.14
N ALA A 197 -4.96 10.23 7.93
CA ALA A 197 -4.82 9.19 8.94
C ALA A 197 -3.35 8.94 9.31
N ALA A 198 -2.46 8.84 8.30
CA ALA A 198 -1.02 8.70 8.47
C ALA A 198 -0.42 9.87 9.26
N HIS A 199 -0.68 11.12 8.85
CA HIS A 199 -0.17 12.31 9.52
C HIS A 199 -0.61 12.36 10.99
N SER A 200 -1.89 12.09 11.26
CA SER A 200 -2.43 12.03 12.63
C SER A 200 -1.77 10.93 13.47
N ALA A 201 -1.37 9.81 12.86
CA ALA A 201 -0.66 8.74 13.54
C ALA A 201 0.80 9.12 13.83
N ILE A 202 1.51 9.74 12.88
CA ILE A 202 2.89 10.23 13.09
C ILE A 202 2.94 11.20 14.28
N LEU A 203 2.01 12.17 14.34
CA LEU A 203 1.94 13.15 15.42
C LEU A 203 1.67 12.49 16.78
N ARG A 204 0.71 11.56 16.85
CA ARG A 204 0.43 10.79 18.09
C ARG A 204 1.64 9.97 18.52
N ALA A 205 2.34 9.38 17.55
CA ALA A 205 3.55 8.61 17.78
C ALA A 205 4.74 9.47 18.22
N GLN A 206 4.67 10.80 18.07
CA GLN A 206 5.83 11.70 18.20
C GLN A 206 6.97 11.29 17.26
N GLY A 207 6.61 10.78 16.08
CA GLY A 207 7.55 10.43 15.02
C GLY A 207 8.24 11.66 14.41
N GLY A 208 9.32 11.40 13.68
CA GLY A 208 10.02 12.38 12.85
C GLY A 208 9.33 12.62 11.51
N LEU A 209 10.14 12.79 10.46
CA LEU A 209 9.67 12.98 9.08
C LEU A 209 9.80 11.67 8.30
N THR A 210 8.89 11.45 7.36
CA THR A 210 8.86 10.27 6.49
C THR A 210 8.19 10.63 5.17
N THR A 211 8.53 9.91 4.10
CA THR A 211 7.70 9.83 2.89
C THR A 211 6.48 8.96 3.13
N LEU A 212 5.56 8.92 2.17
CA LEU A 212 4.54 7.87 2.09
C LEU A 212 4.08 7.71 0.64
N CYS A 213 4.15 6.48 0.13
CA CYS A 213 3.53 6.06 -1.13
C CYS A 213 2.54 4.95 -0.84
N ILE A 214 1.26 5.14 -1.21
CA ILE A 214 0.19 4.15 -1.05
C ILE A 214 -0.48 3.90 -2.40
N ALA A 215 -0.68 2.62 -2.71
CA ALA A 215 -1.29 2.17 -3.96
C ALA A 215 -2.37 1.12 -3.73
N ALA A 216 -3.40 1.13 -4.57
CA ALA A 216 -4.45 0.12 -4.62
C ALA A 216 -4.57 -0.46 -6.03
N ALA A 217 -4.35 -1.77 -6.17
CA ALA A 217 -4.65 -2.51 -7.39
C ALA A 217 -6.10 -2.99 -7.33
N LEU A 218 -6.94 -2.52 -8.26
CA LEU A 218 -8.39 -2.69 -8.22
C LEU A 218 -8.91 -3.20 -9.57
N PRO A 219 -9.92 -4.09 -9.57
CA PRO A 219 -10.47 -4.65 -10.79
C PRO A 219 -11.41 -3.63 -11.45
N LEU A 220 -11.27 -3.43 -12.76
CA LEU A 220 -12.23 -2.62 -13.53
C LEU A 220 -13.53 -3.41 -13.78
N ALA A 221 -14.66 -2.71 -13.83
CA ALA A 221 -15.98 -3.34 -14.08
C ALA A 221 -16.08 -4.06 -15.43
N ARG A 222 -15.16 -3.76 -16.38
CA ARG A 222 -14.97 -4.50 -17.63
C ARG A 222 -13.75 -5.42 -17.51
N PRO A 223 -13.87 -6.61 -16.91
CA PRO A 223 -12.77 -7.55 -16.76
C PRO A 223 -12.25 -8.03 -18.13
N PRO A 224 -10.99 -8.50 -18.22
CA PRO A 224 -10.08 -8.80 -17.11
C PRO A 224 -9.03 -7.70 -16.86
N GLN A 225 -9.46 -6.45 -16.77
CA GLN A 225 -8.57 -5.31 -16.61
C GLN A 225 -8.49 -4.83 -15.15
N PHE A 226 -7.34 -4.26 -14.79
CA PHE A 226 -7.09 -3.65 -13.48
C PHE A 226 -6.64 -2.21 -13.65
N ALA A 227 -6.99 -1.37 -12.68
CA ALA A 227 -6.40 -0.07 -12.46
C ALA A 227 -5.51 -0.12 -11.22
N VAL A 228 -4.42 0.64 -11.24
CA VAL A 228 -3.63 0.90 -10.02
C VAL A 228 -3.79 2.38 -9.70
N CYS A 229 -4.47 2.67 -8.59
CA CYS A 229 -4.58 4.01 -8.05
C CYS A 229 -3.42 4.24 -7.08
N CYS A 230 -2.73 5.37 -7.16
CA CYS A 230 -1.55 5.65 -6.35
C CYS A 230 -1.58 7.10 -5.87
N VAL A 231 -1.22 7.31 -4.61
CA VAL A 231 -0.98 8.65 -4.03
C VAL A 231 0.37 8.61 -3.35
N ASN A 232 1.19 9.62 -3.62
CA ASN A 232 2.57 9.69 -3.17
C ASN A 232 2.89 11.07 -2.59
N LEU A 233 3.69 11.08 -1.52
CA LEU A 233 4.33 12.26 -0.95
C LEU A 233 5.80 11.95 -0.67
N GLY A 234 6.69 12.69 -1.34
CA GLY A 234 8.13 12.48 -1.26
C GLY A 234 8.68 11.73 -2.48
N ASP A 235 9.88 11.19 -2.32
CA ASP A 235 10.70 10.54 -3.35
C ASP A 235 10.61 9.01 -3.34
N THR A 236 9.55 8.45 -2.75
CA THR A 236 9.24 7.02 -2.83
C THR A 236 8.50 6.71 -4.12
N PHE A 237 9.16 6.01 -5.05
CA PHE A 237 8.60 5.72 -6.36
C PHE A 237 7.79 4.42 -6.39
N ALA A 238 6.73 4.41 -7.21
CA ALA A 238 5.95 3.20 -7.49
C ALA A 238 5.91 2.91 -8.99
N TYR A 239 6.00 1.62 -9.33
CA TYR A 239 6.05 1.15 -10.70
C TYR A 239 5.06 0.01 -10.95
N VAL A 240 4.57 -0.06 -12.18
CA VAL A 240 3.81 -1.21 -12.69
C VAL A 240 4.60 -1.84 -13.82
N TRP A 241 4.84 -3.15 -13.70
CA TRP A 241 5.43 -3.94 -14.76
C TRP A 241 4.38 -4.84 -15.42
N SER A 242 4.49 -5.00 -16.74
CA SER A 242 3.71 -5.96 -17.52
C SER A 242 4.53 -6.45 -18.71
N LYS A 243 4.33 -7.70 -19.14
CA LYS A 243 5.03 -8.25 -20.32
C LYS A 243 4.81 -7.42 -21.60
N SER A 244 3.60 -6.90 -21.79
CA SER A 244 3.20 -6.21 -23.02
C SER A 244 3.62 -4.74 -23.08
N ARG A 245 3.74 -4.06 -21.94
CA ARG A 245 4.05 -2.62 -21.87
C ARG A 245 5.32 -2.29 -21.10
N GLY A 246 6.04 -3.30 -20.63
CA GLY A 246 7.24 -3.11 -19.81
C GLY A 246 6.94 -2.47 -18.46
N LEU A 247 7.97 -1.82 -17.92
CA LEU A 247 7.95 -1.06 -16.66
C LEU A 247 7.43 0.35 -16.92
N ARG A 248 6.50 0.82 -16.09
CA ARG A 248 5.93 2.16 -16.15
C ARG A 248 5.88 2.75 -14.76
N GLU A 249 6.21 4.02 -14.63
CA GLU A 249 6.17 4.70 -13.34
C GLU A 249 4.77 5.26 -13.05
N LEU A 250 4.25 5.01 -11.85
CA LEU A 250 2.98 5.56 -11.38
C LEU A 250 3.15 6.94 -10.71
N THR A 251 4.30 7.16 -10.09
CA THR A 251 4.66 8.38 -9.35
C THR A 251 5.22 9.48 -10.25
N VAL A 252 5.05 9.36 -11.58
CA VAL A 252 5.50 10.36 -12.57
C VAL A 252 5.03 11.77 -12.24
N GLY A 253 3.81 11.93 -11.71
CA GLY A 253 3.28 13.24 -11.31
C GLY A 253 3.92 13.86 -10.07
N SER A 254 4.83 13.15 -9.39
CA SER A 254 5.61 13.66 -8.26
C SER A 254 6.98 14.20 -8.67
N HIS A 255 7.40 14.00 -9.92
CA HIS A 255 8.56 14.66 -10.50
C HIS A 255 8.13 16.06 -10.95
N ASP A 256 8.87 17.11 -10.59
CA ASP A 256 8.55 18.53 -10.85
C ASP A 256 7.47 19.17 -9.93
N VAL A 257 7.62 19.01 -8.61
CA VAL A 257 7.03 19.92 -7.59
C VAL A 257 8.12 20.76 -6.94
#